data_AF-A0A917J266-F1
#
_entry.id   AF-A0A917J266-F1
#
_cell.length_a   1.000
_cell.length_b   1.000
_cell.length_c   1.000
_cell.angle_alpha   90.00
_cell.angle_beta   90.00
_cell.angle_gamma   90.00
#
_symmetry.space_group_name_H-M   'P 1'
#
loop_
_entity.id
_entity.type
_entity.pdbx_description
1 polymer ?
#
loop_
_entity_poly.entity_id
_entity_poly.type
_entity_poly.pdbx_seq_one_letter_code
_entity_poly.pdbx_strand_id
1 'polypeptide(L)'
;MNIQAIRTIIEFYRNQKKETELKSYMPFPDYSRYYKSDNVFTNEFYSNLIRTINWTEKIIKGLDTEEKINYSRVLRSVNPDYEGVPFYRYDEALSSYASTPGLSFDYLKVLDKALKPREDSSFVYRDINLLGQILEFYIDVTTHDGAPAAETDGFIDESDIPPIDTWFYLTRTKLYCWIPKMFIRTIENACEVEILDSYRWVKDEYPALQMQVEEGLKAMHPGF
;
A
#
# COMPACT_ATOMS: atom_id res chain seq x y z
N MET A 1 -20.22 9.71 -14.58
CA MET A 1 -20.18 8.31 -15.06
C MET A 1 -21.10 7.49 -14.16
N ASN A 2 -21.89 6.56 -14.67
CA ASN A 2 -22.88 5.84 -13.86
C ASN A 2 -22.21 4.68 -13.10
N ILE A 3 -22.13 4.78 -11.76
CA ILE A 3 -21.51 3.77 -10.87
C ILE A 3 -22.08 2.37 -11.12
N GLN A 4 -23.36 2.26 -11.49
CA GLN A 4 -23.97 0.97 -11.80
C GLN A 4 -23.42 0.34 -13.08
N ALA A 5 -23.08 1.15 -14.09
CA ALA A 5 -22.49 0.66 -15.33
C ALA A 5 -21.04 0.19 -15.13
N ILE A 6 -20.29 0.90 -14.27
CA ILE A 6 -18.93 0.50 -13.88
C ILE A 6 -18.97 -0.86 -13.16
N ARG A 7 -19.87 -1.03 -12.17
CA ARG A 7 -20.04 -2.30 -11.45
C ARG A 7 -20.35 -3.49 -12.37
N THR A 8 -21.25 -3.31 -13.34
CA THR A 8 -21.57 -4.38 -14.31
C THR A 8 -20.38 -4.77 -15.20
N ILE A 9 -19.56 -3.79 -15.60
CA ILE A 9 -18.35 -4.05 -16.40
C ILE A 9 -17.30 -4.78 -15.55
N ILE A 10 -17.12 -4.38 -14.28
CA ILE A 10 -16.19 -5.03 -13.35
C ILE A 10 -16.57 -6.51 -13.12
N GLU A 11 -17.85 -6.79 -12.87
CA GLU A 11 -18.34 -8.17 -12.68
C GLU A 11 -18.14 -9.04 -13.93
N PHE A 12 -18.28 -8.47 -15.12
CA PHE A 12 -18.02 -9.16 -16.37
C PHE A 12 -16.55 -9.58 -16.49
N TYR A 13 -15.60 -8.68 -16.19
CA TYR A 13 -14.17 -8.98 -16.25
C TYR A 13 -13.72 -9.96 -15.16
N ARG A 14 -14.24 -9.85 -13.93
CA ARG A 14 -13.96 -10.81 -12.84
C ARG A 14 -14.35 -12.25 -13.22
N ASN A 15 -15.45 -12.41 -13.95
CA ASN A 15 -15.91 -13.73 -14.42
C ASN A 15 -15.05 -14.29 -15.58
N GLN A 16 -14.53 -13.43 -16.47
CA GLN A 16 -13.62 -13.83 -17.55
C GLN A 16 -12.23 -14.29 -17.03
N LYS A 17 -11.75 -13.68 -15.94
CA LYS A 17 -10.41 -13.96 -15.38
C LYS A 17 -10.26 -15.37 -14.80
N LYS A 18 -11.37 -16.06 -14.48
CA LYS A 18 -11.34 -17.47 -14.05
C LYS A 18 -10.89 -18.46 -15.13
N GLU A 19 -10.78 -18.05 -16.40
CA GLU A 19 -10.51 -18.98 -17.51
C GLU A 19 -9.19 -18.78 -18.25
N THR A 20 -8.29 -17.86 -17.85
CA THR A 20 -7.06 -17.60 -18.64
C THR A 20 -5.78 -17.58 -17.80
N GLU A 21 -4.97 -18.64 -17.88
CA GLU A 21 -3.56 -18.61 -17.50
C GLU A 21 -2.78 -17.72 -18.49
N LEU A 22 -2.48 -16.48 -18.10
CA LEU A 22 -1.57 -15.62 -18.85
C LEU A 22 -0.13 -16.15 -18.73
N LYS A 23 0.38 -16.80 -19.78
CA LYS A 23 1.82 -17.00 -19.98
C LYS A 23 2.45 -15.65 -20.38
N SER A 24 3.15 -15.00 -19.46
CA SER A 24 3.68 -13.65 -19.66
C SER A 24 4.99 -13.63 -20.46
N TYR A 25 4.98 -12.85 -21.54
CA TYR A 25 6.18 -12.28 -22.14
C TYR A 25 6.28 -10.86 -21.54
N MET A 26 7.07 -10.66 -20.48
CA MET A 26 7.29 -9.33 -19.92
C MET A 26 8.60 -8.73 -20.46
N PRO A 27 8.58 -7.65 -21.25
CA PRO A 27 9.77 -6.96 -21.74
C PRO A 27 10.46 -6.09 -20.67
N PHE A 28 10.08 -6.25 -19.40
CA PHE A 28 10.54 -5.42 -18.28
C PHE A 28 11.57 -6.16 -17.42
N PRO A 29 12.42 -5.44 -16.66
CA PRO A 29 13.36 -6.07 -15.75
C PRO A 29 12.59 -6.88 -14.69
N ASP A 30 12.93 -8.17 -14.57
CA ASP A 30 12.43 -9.04 -13.50
C ASP A 30 13.17 -8.72 -12.19
N TYR A 31 12.61 -7.79 -11.42
CA TYR A 31 13.13 -7.45 -10.09
C TYR A 31 12.74 -8.49 -9.01
N SER A 32 11.87 -9.44 -9.34
CA SER A 32 11.33 -10.42 -8.38
C SER A 32 12.43 -11.28 -7.73
N ARG A 33 13.60 -11.40 -8.36
CA ARG A 33 14.75 -12.16 -7.85
C ARG A 33 15.49 -11.50 -6.68
N TYR A 34 15.32 -10.19 -6.48
CA TYR A 34 15.99 -9.44 -5.41
C TYR A 34 15.17 -9.40 -4.11
N TYR A 35 13.94 -9.90 -4.16
CA TYR A 35 12.99 -9.79 -3.07
C TYR A 35 12.96 -11.04 -2.19
N LYS A 36 12.54 -10.84 -0.93
CA LYS A 36 12.42 -11.93 0.06
C LYS A 36 11.34 -12.93 -0.37
N SER A 37 11.52 -14.20 -0.03
CA SER A 37 10.50 -15.22 -0.25
C SER A 37 9.21 -14.87 0.49
N ASP A 38 8.06 -15.18 -0.11
CA ASP A 38 6.73 -14.82 0.41
C ASP A 38 6.35 -15.48 1.74
N ASN A 39 7.15 -16.44 2.25
CA ASN A 39 6.79 -17.29 3.40
C ASN A 39 7.58 -17.05 4.69
N VAL A 40 8.40 -16.00 4.79
CA VAL A 40 9.21 -15.74 6.00
C VAL A 40 9.16 -14.27 6.40
N PHE A 41 8.39 -13.95 7.44
CA PHE A 41 8.46 -12.66 8.11
C PHE A 41 9.64 -12.66 9.09
N THR A 42 10.44 -11.62 9.01
CA THR A 42 11.69 -11.46 9.76
C THR A 42 11.51 -10.44 10.87
N ASN A 43 12.44 -10.32 11.82
CA ASN A 43 12.42 -9.22 12.80
C ASN A 43 12.31 -7.84 12.14
N GLU A 44 12.82 -7.71 10.92
CA GLU A 44 12.70 -6.51 10.10
C GLU A 44 11.25 -6.17 9.74
N PHE A 45 10.39 -7.17 9.48
CA PHE A 45 8.96 -6.95 9.23
C PHE A 45 8.32 -6.20 10.41
N TYR A 46 8.51 -6.72 11.61
CA TYR A 46 7.95 -6.16 12.84
C TYR A 46 8.53 -4.78 13.16
N SER A 47 9.85 -4.64 13.05
CA SER A 47 10.53 -3.36 13.30
C SER A 47 10.06 -2.28 12.32
N ASN A 48 9.96 -2.59 11.04
CA ASN A 48 9.48 -1.64 10.04
C ASN A 48 7.99 -1.32 10.22
N LEU A 49 7.16 -2.31 10.58
CA LEU A 49 5.75 -2.09 10.88
C LEU A 49 5.59 -1.06 12.00
N ILE A 50 6.27 -1.25 13.13
CA ILE A 50 6.27 -0.31 14.27
C ILE A 50 6.67 1.10 13.83
N ARG A 51 7.80 1.22 13.13
CA ARG A 51 8.33 2.51 12.66
C ARG A 51 7.32 3.21 11.74
N THR A 52 6.58 2.43 10.95
CA THR A 52 5.56 2.92 10.02
C THR A 52 4.29 3.34 10.74
N ILE A 53 3.83 2.58 11.74
CA ILE A 53 2.71 2.98 12.60
C ILE A 53 3.01 4.35 13.24
N ASN A 54 4.16 4.50 13.90
CA ASN A 54 4.57 5.75 14.53
C ASN A 54 4.67 6.91 13.53
N TRP A 55 5.26 6.65 12.37
CA TRP A 55 5.42 7.64 11.30
C TRP A 55 4.07 8.14 10.79
N THR A 56 3.16 7.23 10.46
CA THR A 56 1.82 7.57 9.95
C THR A 56 0.98 8.28 11.01
N GLU A 57 1.04 7.86 12.29
CA GLU A 57 0.40 8.59 13.39
C GLU A 57 0.93 10.03 13.54
N LYS A 58 2.25 10.24 13.38
CA LYS A 58 2.84 11.58 13.42
C LYS A 58 2.32 12.47 12.29
N ILE A 59 2.19 11.94 11.08
CA ILE A 59 1.62 12.67 9.94
C ILE A 59 0.16 13.00 10.22
N ILE A 60 -0.63 12.01 10.66
CA ILE A 60 -2.07 12.16 10.90
C ILE A 60 -2.37 13.20 11.99
N LYS A 61 -1.58 13.23 13.07
CA LYS A 61 -1.72 14.25 14.12
C LYS A 61 -1.52 15.69 13.62
N GLY A 62 -0.82 15.85 12.49
CA GLY A 62 -0.64 17.14 11.83
C GLY A 62 -1.73 17.48 10.82
N LEU A 63 -2.71 16.60 10.58
CA LEU A 63 -3.85 16.87 9.73
C LEU A 63 -4.92 17.65 10.51
N ASP A 64 -5.65 18.53 9.82
CA ASP A 64 -6.74 19.32 10.39
C ASP A 64 -7.97 18.43 10.67
N THR A 65 -8.97 18.49 9.80
CA THR A 65 -10.21 17.70 9.82
C THR A 65 -10.28 16.89 8.54
N GLU A 66 -11.04 15.79 8.58
CA GLU A 66 -11.15 14.84 7.47
C GLU A 66 -11.56 15.53 6.15
N GLU A 67 -12.42 16.54 6.22
CA GLU A 67 -12.95 17.28 5.07
C GLU A 67 -11.90 18.17 4.38
N LYS A 68 -10.76 18.41 5.03
CA LYS A 68 -9.66 19.21 4.49
C LYS A 68 -8.49 18.36 4.02
N ILE A 69 -8.57 17.04 4.16
CA ILE A 69 -7.50 16.15 3.74
C ILE A 69 -7.39 16.20 2.22
N ASN A 70 -6.20 16.58 1.74
CA ASN A 70 -5.86 16.37 0.34
C ASN A 70 -5.37 14.92 0.17
N TYR A 71 -6.29 14.03 -0.21
CA TYR A 71 -6.02 12.58 -0.32
C TYR A 71 -4.91 12.26 -1.33
N SER A 72 -4.75 13.05 -2.40
CA SER A 72 -3.62 12.94 -3.34
C SER A 72 -2.24 13.24 -2.73
N ARG A 73 -2.17 13.87 -1.55
CA ARG A 73 -0.91 14.30 -0.92
C ARG A 73 -0.69 13.71 0.47
N VAL A 74 -1.74 13.27 1.14
CA VAL A 74 -1.63 12.66 2.45
C VAL A 74 -0.82 11.37 2.38
N LEU A 75 0.00 11.10 3.41
CA LEU A 75 0.89 9.93 3.48
C LEU A 75 1.89 9.81 2.29
N ARG A 76 2.26 10.95 1.70
CA ARG A 76 3.35 11.09 0.71
C ARG A 76 4.37 12.14 1.12
N SER A 77 4.64 12.23 2.42
CA SER A 77 5.62 13.14 3.01
C SER A 77 7.06 12.84 2.57
N VAL A 78 7.33 11.58 2.22
CA VAL A 78 8.59 11.16 1.59
C VAL A 78 8.41 11.16 0.07
N ASN A 79 9.22 11.95 -0.64
CA ASN A 79 9.24 11.97 -2.10
C ASN A 79 10.67 11.74 -2.60
N PRO A 80 11.15 10.48 -2.59
CA PRO A 80 12.54 10.19 -2.90
C PRO A 80 12.84 10.39 -4.39
N ASP A 81 14.06 10.79 -4.74
CA ASP A 81 14.50 10.71 -6.14
C ASP A 81 14.64 9.25 -6.56
N TYR A 82 14.14 8.88 -7.73
CA TYR A 82 14.32 7.59 -8.38
C TYR A 82 14.83 7.84 -9.80
N GLU A 83 16.00 7.28 -10.15
CA GLU A 83 16.64 7.47 -11.47
C GLU A 83 16.78 8.94 -11.92
N GLY A 84 17.02 9.84 -10.96
CA GLY A 84 17.27 11.26 -11.23
C GLY A 84 16.01 12.12 -11.33
N VAL A 85 14.83 11.57 -11.04
CA VAL A 85 13.57 12.34 -10.95
C VAL A 85 12.87 12.08 -9.61
N PRO A 86 12.12 13.05 -9.05
CA PRO A 86 11.29 12.81 -7.86
C PRO A 86 10.31 11.66 -8.09
N PHE A 87 10.06 10.81 -7.10
CA PHE A 87 9.18 9.65 -7.23
C PHE A 87 7.71 10.04 -7.43
N TYR A 88 7.25 11.12 -6.79
CA TYR A 88 5.95 11.73 -7.05
C TYR A 88 6.11 13.06 -7.77
N ARG A 89 5.27 13.28 -8.77
CA ARG A 89 4.99 14.59 -9.33
C ARG A 89 3.60 15.01 -8.90
N TYR A 90 3.49 16.26 -8.48
CA TYR A 90 2.21 16.87 -8.13
C TYR A 90 1.97 17.96 -9.17
N ASP A 91 0.97 17.77 -10.02
CA ASP A 91 0.52 18.85 -10.89
C ASP A 91 -0.51 19.75 -10.17
N GLU A 92 -0.90 20.83 -10.83
CA GLU A 92 -1.95 21.73 -10.34
C GLU A 92 -3.35 21.07 -10.38
N ALA A 93 -3.51 19.93 -11.06
CA ALA A 93 -4.76 19.20 -11.21
C ALA A 93 -5.01 18.14 -10.11
N LEU A 94 -4.19 18.14 -9.05
CA LEU A 94 -4.36 17.30 -7.85
C LEU A 94 -4.16 15.80 -8.07
N SER A 95 -3.53 15.39 -9.16
CA SER A 95 -3.13 14.00 -9.32
C SER A 95 -1.68 13.80 -8.87
N SER A 96 -1.48 12.83 -7.97
CA SER A 96 -0.15 12.32 -7.66
C SER A 96 0.07 11.08 -8.49
N TYR A 97 1.12 11.08 -9.30
CA TYR A 97 1.57 9.88 -9.98
C TYR A 97 2.94 9.49 -9.46
N ALA A 98 3.14 8.20 -9.18
CA ALA A 98 4.48 7.68 -9.30
C ALA A 98 5.02 8.07 -10.69
N SER A 99 6.13 8.80 -10.74
CA SER A 99 6.71 9.49 -11.91
C SER A 99 7.10 8.58 -13.07
N THR A 100 6.78 7.29 -12.97
CA THR A 100 6.97 6.27 -13.99
C THR A 100 5.61 5.69 -14.39
N PRO A 101 4.73 6.47 -15.04
CA PRO A 101 3.52 5.90 -15.64
C PRO A 101 3.95 4.88 -16.70
N GLY A 102 3.65 3.60 -16.46
CA GLY A 102 3.91 2.50 -17.38
C GLY A 102 5.22 1.71 -17.20
N LEU A 103 5.97 1.86 -16.10
CA LEU A 103 7.19 1.08 -15.86
C LEU A 103 7.22 0.41 -14.49
N SER A 104 7.64 -0.85 -14.47
CA SER A 104 8.11 -1.50 -13.26
C SER A 104 9.30 -0.73 -12.69
N PHE A 105 9.16 -0.20 -11.48
CA PHE A 105 10.29 0.35 -10.73
C PHE A 105 10.72 -0.63 -9.64
N ASP A 106 11.95 -0.44 -9.17
CA ASP A 106 12.52 -1.24 -8.10
C ASP A 106 11.90 -0.80 -6.75
N TYR A 107 10.84 -1.49 -6.33
CA TYR A 107 10.13 -1.23 -5.08
C TYR A 107 11.06 -1.28 -3.87
N LEU A 108 12.11 -2.11 -3.89
CA LEU A 108 13.05 -2.22 -2.78
C LEU A 108 13.84 -0.92 -2.61
N LYS A 109 14.35 -0.34 -3.71
CA LYS A 109 15.06 0.95 -3.66
C LYS A 109 14.18 2.09 -3.14
N VAL A 110 12.90 2.09 -3.51
CA VAL A 110 11.95 3.12 -3.07
C VAL A 110 11.58 2.92 -1.60
N LEU A 111 11.29 1.68 -1.20
CA LEU A 111 11.01 1.30 0.20
C LEU A 111 12.18 1.66 1.13
N ASP A 112 13.42 1.34 0.74
CA ASP A 112 14.62 1.68 1.52
C ASP A 112 14.70 3.19 1.79
N LYS A 113 14.35 4.01 0.80
CA LYS A 113 14.32 5.47 0.97
C LYS A 113 13.14 5.93 1.82
N ALA A 114 11.98 5.29 1.68
CA ALA A 114 10.78 5.57 2.47
C ALA A 114 10.97 5.29 3.97
N LEU A 115 11.76 4.26 4.29
CA LEU A 115 12.02 3.84 5.67
C LEU A 115 13.09 4.68 6.38
N LYS A 116 14.03 5.29 5.66
CA LYS A 116 15.12 6.10 6.24
C LYS A 116 14.68 7.15 7.28
N PRO A 117 13.69 8.02 7.01
CA PRO A 117 13.30 9.06 7.97
C PRO A 117 12.52 8.54 9.19
N ARG A 118 12.14 7.26 9.21
CA ARG A 118 11.33 6.66 10.27
C ARG A 118 12.23 6.19 11.40
N GLU A 119 12.84 7.10 12.15
CA GLU A 119 13.84 6.73 13.18
C GLU A 119 13.22 6.19 14.48
N ASP A 120 11.94 6.50 14.72
CA ASP A 120 11.27 6.17 15.98
C ASP A 120 10.79 4.71 16.03
N SER A 121 11.58 3.87 16.68
CA SER A 121 11.20 2.50 17.04
C SER A 121 10.55 2.41 18.42
N SER A 122 10.33 3.53 19.12
CA SER A 122 9.66 3.51 20.41
C SER A 122 8.18 3.22 20.18
N PHE A 123 7.75 2.01 20.53
CA PHE A 123 6.36 1.61 20.45
C PHE A 123 5.84 1.43 21.86
N VAL A 124 4.80 2.18 22.20
CA VAL A 124 3.96 1.82 23.34
C VAL A 124 2.93 0.86 22.80
N TYR A 125 2.93 -0.38 23.29
CA TYR A 125 1.98 -1.39 22.84
C TYR A 125 0.56 -0.84 22.94
N ARG A 126 -0.15 -0.93 21.82
CA ARG A 126 -1.57 -0.66 21.68
C ARG A 126 -2.14 -1.78 20.84
N ASP A 127 -3.42 -2.07 21.05
CA ASP A 127 -4.15 -2.92 20.12
C ASP A 127 -4.10 -2.29 18.72
N ILE A 128 -3.33 -2.91 17.82
CA ILE A 128 -3.10 -2.38 16.47
C ILE A 128 -4.41 -2.30 15.67
N ASN A 129 -5.41 -3.12 16.00
CA ASN A 129 -6.70 -3.09 15.30
C ASN A 129 -7.48 -1.80 15.56
N LEU A 130 -7.14 -1.08 16.64
CA LEU A 130 -7.67 0.27 16.91
C LEU A 130 -6.94 1.35 16.12
N LEU A 131 -5.71 1.08 15.68
CA LEU A 131 -4.83 2.04 15.00
C LEU A 131 -4.90 1.93 13.47
N GLY A 132 -5.17 0.75 12.92
CA GLY A 132 -5.12 0.52 11.48
C GLY A 132 -5.14 -0.96 11.11
N GLN A 133 -4.83 -1.26 9.84
CA GLN A 133 -4.79 -2.62 9.29
C GLN A 133 -3.64 -2.77 8.29
N ILE A 134 -3.17 -4.01 8.11
CA ILE A 134 -2.13 -4.33 7.13
C ILE A 134 -2.79 -4.73 5.81
N LEU A 135 -2.42 -4.03 4.75
CA LEU A 135 -2.79 -4.28 3.37
C LEU A 135 -1.63 -4.98 2.64
N GLU A 136 -1.95 -6.01 1.87
CA GLU A 136 -1.07 -6.55 0.84
C GLU A 136 -1.44 -5.92 -0.51
N PHE A 137 -0.43 -5.46 -1.21
CA PHE A 137 -0.53 -4.99 -2.59
C PHE A 137 0.33 -5.87 -3.50
N TYR A 138 -0.28 -6.47 -4.53
CA TYR A 138 0.42 -7.32 -5.48
C TYR A 138 1.14 -6.47 -6.53
N ILE A 139 2.47 -6.43 -6.47
CA ILE A 139 3.28 -5.49 -7.28
C ILE A 139 3.31 -5.85 -8.78
N ASP A 140 2.98 -7.09 -9.14
CA ASP A 140 2.94 -7.58 -10.53
C ASP A 140 1.51 -7.61 -11.11
N VAL A 141 0.52 -7.21 -10.32
CA VAL A 141 -0.89 -7.22 -10.67
C VAL A 141 -1.41 -5.81 -10.47
N THR A 142 -1.33 -4.97 -11.51
CA THR A 142 -1.90 -3.63 -11.51
C THR A 142 -2.46 -3.30 -12.88
N THR A 143 -3.52 -2.49 -12.92
CA THR A 143 -4.07 -1.96 -14.15
C THR A 143 -4.04 -0.44 -14.05
N HIS A 144 -3.44 0.23 -15.02
CA HIS A 144 -3.45 1.69 -15.09
C HIS A 144 -4.80 2.19 -15.65
N ASP A 145 -5.92 1.90 -14.99
CA ASP A 145 -7.26 2.40 -15.37
C ASP A 145 -7.71 3.64 -14.58
N GLY A 146 -7.03 3.94 -13.47
CA GLY A 146 -7.31 5.08 -12.61
C GLY A 146 -8.63 4.99 -11.83
N ALA A 147 -9.34 3.86 -11.87
CA ALA A 147 -10.60 3.72 -11.16
C ALA A 147 -10.43 3.80 -9.64
N PRO A 148 -9.44 3.10 -9.02
CA PRO A 148 -9.16 3.26 -7.59
C PRO A 148 -8.69 4.67 -7.21
N ALA A 149 -7.92 5.32 -8.08
CA ALA A 149 -7.48 6.70 -7.86
C ALA A 149 -8.66 7.67 -7.83
N ALA A 150 -9.60 7.55 -8.77
CA ALA A 150 -10.79 8.37 -8.83
C ALA A 150 -11.76 8.12 -7.65
N GLU A 151 -11.94 6.87 -7.24
CA GLU A 151 -12.82 6.49 -6.13
C GLU A 151 -12.28 6.97 -4.77
N THR A 152 -10.97 7.18 -4.66
CA THR A 152 -10.31 7.54 -3.40
C THR A 152 -9.78 8.97 -3.34
N ASP A 153 -10.22 9.83 -4.27
CA ASP A 153 -9.73 11.21 -4.40
C ASP A 153 -8.18 11.30 -4.45
N GLY A 154 -7.55 10.31 -5.07
CA GLY A 154 -6.10 10.18 -5.21
C GLY A 154 -5.36 9.59 -4.00
N PHE A 155 -6.06 9.04 -3.00
CA PHE A 155 -5.37 8.32 -1.92
C PHE A 155 -4.55 7.16 -2.49
N ILE A 156 -5.15 6.34 -3.35
CA ILE A 156 -4.45 5.44 -4.25
C ILE A 156 -4.06 6.24 -5.50
N ASP A 157 -2.87 5.99 -6.07
CA ASP A 157 -2.46 6.65 -7.31
C ASP A 157 -3.03 5.98 -8.57
N GLU A 158 -2.85 6.60 -9.75
CA GLU A 158 -3.37 6.03 -11.02
C GLU A 158 -2.73 4.70 -11.44
N SER A 159 -1.68 4.27 -10.74
CA SER A 159 -1.04 2.97 -10.93
C SER A 159 -1.46 1.95 -9.88
N ASP A 160 -2.53 2.24 -9.14
CA ASP A 160 -3.06 1.40 -8.06
C ASP A 160 -2.12 1.30 -6.85
N ILE A 161 -1.14 2.20 -6.71
CA ILE A 161 -0.11 2.07 -5.69
C ILE A 161 -0.54 2.83 -4.42
N PRO A 162 -0.51 2.18 -3.23
CA PRO A 162 -0.76 2.86 -1.97
C PRO A 162 0.26 3.97 -1.67
N PRO A 163 -0.05 4.98 -0.82
CA PRO A 163 0.88 6.03 -0.46
C PRO A 163 2.18 5.50 0.16
N ILE A 164 3.34 6.03 -0.25
CA ILE A 164 4.66 5.53 0.16
C ILE A 164 4.91 5.53 1.67
N ASP A 165 4.29 6.45 2.43
CA ASP A 165 4.47 6.49 3.89
C ASP A 165 3.85 5.28 4.59
N THR A 166 2.99 4.52 3.91
CA THR A 166 2.37 3.29 4.42
C THR A 166 3.24 2.06 4.23
N TRP A 167 4.20 2.07 3.30
CA TRP A 167 4.95 0.88 2.89
C TRP A 167 5.95 0.45 3.96
N PHE A 168 6.02 -0.82 4.35
CA PHE A 168 6.95 -1.24 5.41
C PHE A 168 7.67 -2.57 5.16
N TYR A 169 7.20 -3.39 4.23
CA TYR A 169 7.87 -4.64 3.92
C TYR A 169 7.59 -5.07 2.49
N LEU A 170 8.56 -5.73 1.85
CA LEU A 170 8.46 -6.19 0.48
C LEU A 170 8.89 -7.65 0.40
N THR A 171 8.07 -8.46 -0.24
CA THR A 171 8.39 -9.82 -0.67
C THR A 171 8.44 -9.89 -2.19
N ARG A 172 8.57 -11.09 -2.74
CA ARG A 172 8.70 -11.31 -4.17
C ARG A 172 7.55 -10.75 -4.98
N THR A 173 6.35 -10.89 -4.45
CA THR A 173 5.12 -10.55 -5.18
C THR A 173 4.30 -9.49 -4.47
N LYS A 174 4.66 -9.11 -3.24
CA LYS A 174 3.80 -8.29 -2.38
C LYS A 174 4.55 -7.15 -1.71
N LEU A 175 3.91 -6.00 -1.72
CA LEU A 175 4.23 -4.87 -0.87
C LEU A 175 3.24 -4.83 0.30
N TYR A 176 3.75 -4.86 1.51
CA TYR A 176 2.97 -4.71 2.73
C TYR A 176 2.90 -3.24 3.13
N CYS A 177 1.67 -2.78 3.34
CA CYS A 177 1.34 -1.40 3.68
C CYS A 177 0.56 -1.35 4.99
N TRP A 178 0.89 -0.41 5.88
CA TRP A 178 0.11 -0.11 7.07
C TRP A 178 -0.89 1.00 6.75
N ILE A 179 -2.18 0.67 6.79
CA ILE A 179 -3.26 1.63 6.53
C ILE A 179 -3.83 2.11 7.87
N PRO A 180 -3.66 3.39 8.22
CA PRO A 180 -4.22 3.94 9.45
C PRO A 180 -5.75 3.88 9.47
N LYS A 181 -6.34 3.76 10.66
CA LYS A 181 -7.77 3.50 10.89
C LYS A 181 -8.69 4.40 10.06
N MET A 182 -8.39 5.69 10.00
CA MET A 182 -9.21 6.68 9.29
C MET A 182 -9.26 6.46 7.77
N PHE A 183 -8.26 5.79 7.18
CA PHE A 183 -8.18 5.55 5.74
C PHE A 183 -8.64 4.14 5.33
N ILE A 184 -9.09 3.31 6.28
CA ILE A 184 -9.56 1.94 5.97
C ILE A 184 -10.74 1.99 5.00
N ARG A 185 -11.73 2.87 5.24
CA ARG A 185 -12.89 2.98 4.37
C ARG A 185 -12.51 3.44 2.96
N THR A 186 -11.53 4.32 2.86
CA THR A 186 -10.96 4.77 1.57
C THR A 186 -10.38 3.58 0.80
N ILE A 187 -9.60 2.71 1.44
CA ILE A 187 -9.08 1.50 0.80
C ILE A 187 -10.18 0.50 0.47
N GLU A 188 -11.18 0.30 1.34
CA GLU A 188 -12.32 -0.57 1.03
C GLU A 188 -13.04 -0.13 -0.24
N ASN A 189 -13.25 1.18 -0.42
CA ASN A 189 -13.86 1.71 -1.64
C ASN A 189 -12.97 1.44 -2.87
N ALA A 190 -11.64 1.60 -2.78
CA ALA A 190 -10.72 1.22 -3.85
C ALA A 190 -10.84 -0.27 -4.23
N CYS A 191 -10.90 -1.18 -3.24
CA CYS A 191 -11.08 -2.61 -3.48
C CYS A 191 -12.42 -2.94 -4.19
N GLU A 192 -13.47 -2.16 -3.95
CA GLU A 192 -14.76 -2.35 -4.63
C GLU A 192 -14.70 -2.07 -6.13
N VAL A 193 -13.84 -1.12 -6.55
CA VAL A 193 -13.75 -0.68 -7.95
C VAL A 193 -12.56 -1.26 -8.71
N GLU A 194 -11.56 -1.81 -8.02
CA GLU A 194 -10.38 -2.37 -8.66
C GLU A 194 -10.66 -3.72 -9.34
N ILE A 195 -10.15 -3.88 -10.56
CA ILE A 195 -10.54 -4.95 -11.48
C ILE A 195 -9.69 -6.20 -11.30
N LEU A 196 -8.40 -6.07 -10.96
CA LEU A 196 -7.46 -7.18 -10.95
C LEU A 196 -7.33 -7.88 -9.59
N ASP A 197 -8.01 -7.40 -8.56
CA ASP A 197 -7.95 -7.87 -7.17
C ASP A 197 -6.54 -7.73 -6.56
N SER A 198 -5.97 -6.53 -6.73
CA SER A 198 -4.57 -6.21 -6.43
C SER A 198 -4.33 -5.91 -4.95
N TYR A 199 -5.40 -5.73 -4.17
CA TYR A 199 -5.38 -5.37 -2.76
C TYR A 199 -6.03 -6.46 -1.91
N ARG A 200 -5.36 -6.87 -0.83
CA ARG A 200 -5.97 -7.79 0.14
C ARG A 200 -5.61 -7.44 1.56
N TRP A 201 -6.58 -7.51 2.47
CA TRP A 201 -6.30 -7.35 3.89
C TRP A 201 -5.64 -8.61 4.44
N VAL A 202 -4.52 -8.45 5.16
CA VAL A 202 -3.81 -9.59 5.77
C VAL A 202 -4.70 -10.35 6.74
N LYS A 203 -5.56 -9.66 7.50
CA LYS A 203 -6.47 -10.29 8.46
C LYS A 203 -7.45 -11.27 7.79
N ASP A 204 -7.82 -11.03 6.54
CA ASP A 204 -8.83 -11.81 5.81
C ASP A 204 -8.17 -12.99 5.10
N GLU A 205 -7.01 -12.78 4.48
CA GLU A 205 -6.25 -13.82 3.76
C GLU A 205 -5.46 -14.73 4.71
N TYR A 206 -4.90 -14.16 5.77
CA TYR A 206 -4.02 -14.85 6.72
C TYR A 206 -4.37 -14.48 8.18
N PRO A 207 -5.54 -14.90 8.70
CA PRO A 207 -5.94 -14.62 10.08
C PRO A 207 -4.88 -15.05 11.12
N ALA A 208 -4.22 -16.19 10.90
CA ALA A 208 -3.15 -16.67 11.76
C ALA A 208 -1.92 -15.75 11.76
N LEU A 209 -1.62 -15.11 10.61
CA LEU A 209 -0.55 -14.12 10.52
C LEU A 209 -0.92 -12.85 11.29
N GLN A 210 -2.15 -12.37 11.14
CA GLN A 210 -2.63 -11.23 11.92
C GLN A 210 -2.47 -11.49 13.43
N MET A 211 -2.84 -12.68 13.90
CA MET A 211 -2.62 -13.10 15.29
C MET A 211 -1.13 -13.12 15.66
N GLN A 212 -0.25 -13.66 14.80
CA GLN A 212 1.21 -13.66 15.05
C GLN A 212 1.79 -12.25 15.09
N VAL A 213 1.25 -11.31 14.31
CA VAL A 213 1.65 -9.91 14.35
C VAL A 213 1.30 -9.31 15.70
N GLU A 214 0.05 -9.50 16.15
CA GLU A 214 -0.43 -9.02 17.46
C GLU A 214 0.39 -9.62 18.61
N GLU A 215 0.61 -10.94 18.61
CA GLU A 215 1.40 -11.64 19.61
C GLU A 215 2.87 -11.19 19.61
N GLY A 216 3.47 -11.05 18.42
CA GLY A 216 4.85 -10.59 18.27
C GLY A 216 5.05 -9.16 18.79
N LEU A 217 4.13 -8.25 18.47
CA LEU A 217 4.14 -6.88 19.00
C LEU A 217 3.98 -6.85 20.52
N LYS A 218 3.09 -7.70 21.07
CA LYS A 218 2.91 -7.81 22.52
C LYS A 218 4.16 -8.36 23.21
N ALA A 219 4.80 -9.39 22.65
CA ALA A 219 5.99 -10.02 23.21
C ALA A 219 7.21 -9.08 23.24
N MET A 220 7.33 -8.16 22.28
CA MET A 220 8.39 -7.15 22.26
C MET A 220 8.23 -6.06 23.32
N HIS A 221 7.05 -5.94 23.95
CA HIS A 221 6.74 -4.90 24.95
C HIS A 221 6.00 -5.48 26.17
N PRO A 222 6.63 -6.36 26.98
CA PRO A 222 5.97 -7.13 28.05
C PRO A 222 5.59 -6.32 29.32
N GLY A 223 5.41 -5.01 29.22
CA GLY A 223 5.24 -4.09 30.37
C GLY A 223 3.92 -3.33 30.44
N PHE A 224 2.94 -3.65 29.60
CA PHE A 224 1.59 -3.07 29.60
C PHE A 224 0.53 -4.16 29.58
#